data_AF-A0A3B0W0K6-F1
#
_entry.id   AF-A0A3B0W0K6-F1
#
_cell.length_a   1.000
_cell.length_b   1.000
_cell.length_c   1.000
_cell.angle_alpha   90.00
_cell.angle_beta   90.00
_cell.angle_gamma   90.00
#
_symmetry.space_group_name_H-M   'P 1'
#
loop_
_entity.id
_entity.type
_entity.pdbx_description
1 polymer ?
#
loop_
_entity_poly.entity_id
_entity_poly.type
_entity_poly.pdbx_seq_one_letter_code
_entity_poly.pdbx_strand_id
1 'polypeptide(L)'
;MKRKTIKYTSVRFSHLTSYHGIGAIVRGTEDRLMVLVDTRYWKDKDGEITTKEIPYVKRITTALNIDKELHLPPEAKETHEGLSGSYLPAVLFPRYATCKKCGLLHNQPWKKQGIELDEKVYCVSKNCGGILEQVTWCVVSNKGHLAEVPWHNICHLGPDVKCEPDYGAEYLSLTTNQNGKRVVRCHRCRSQHVFEKTQKLNHINQHQPWIFEGSPELDEADKVEVLEVNNPGVYIPERVNALVIPPESRISQSTVVDKLFRNSKLCREIDLIRNPLRRKGKINEVARLLNAPASEIKQALKEIKEGYPYLDDFSVNDLYEDEYKAFLEPLKDQKEDEDFVTEHLTNQWDDLTSSKLSDDLKSIVSIVDQVVSARRLREIQVFKGFYRLSSEDKENLVSPDVIGESNWLPAIELFGEGVFFTLDKAILEEWESKPEVIKRADEILQRYEKAHVNFFQDIEVTPRFLLLHTLSHLLIRELEASAGYPAASLKERIYCSKSKNMAGILIYTAVPDIVGSLGGIINSAEPTTLLMILDNVFKKARWCSLDPVCTEHEGQGPGWLNRAACHACSLVPEPACEYGNVFLDRVFIKGDDEEGIPIFLDFVFQYKKTE
;
A
#
# COMPACT_ATOMS: atom_id res chain seq x y z
N MET A 1 24.78 -31.13 11.59
CA MET A 1 23.98 -30.21 10.75
C MET A 1 24.78 -28.93 10.56
N LYS A 2 25.42 -28.72 9.40
CA LYS A 2 26.01 -27.42 9.07
C LYS A 2 24.86 -26.42 8.97
N ARG A 3 24.90 -25.33 9.74
CA ARG A 3 23.94 -24.22 9.59
C ARG A 3 23.99 -23.77 8.14
N LYS A 4 22.87 -23.87 7.42
CA LYS A 4 22.74 -23.34 6.06
C LYS A 4 22.99 -21.84 6.13
N THR A 5 23.93 -21.36 5.34
CA THR A 5 24.30 -19.95 5.13
C THR A 5 23.06 -19.20 4.65
N ILE A 6 22.53 -18.27 5.44
CA ILE A 6 21.31 -17.53 5.06
C ILE A 6 21.74 -16.32 4.22
N LYS A 7 21.88 -16.54 2.90
CA LYS A 7 22.12 -15.47 1.91
C LYS A 7 20.85 -14.73 1.50
N TYR A 8 19.68 -15.14 2.00
CA TYR A 8 18.38 -14.68 1.53
C TYR A 8 17.46 -14.35 2.70
N THR A 9 16.67 -13.30 2.58
CA THR A 9 15.61 -12.94 3.54
C THR A 9 14.25 -13.16 2.87
N SER A 10 13.34 -13.86 3.56
CA SER A 10 11.96 -13.97 3.10
C SER A 10 11.21 -12.66 3.35
N VAL A 11 10.54 -12.16 2.31
CA VAL A 11 9.73 -10.93 2.36
C VAL A 11 8.33 -11.26 1.81
N ARG A 12 7.28 -10.70 2.41
CA ARG A 12 5.92 -10.83 1.88
C ARG A 12 5.77 -9.93 0.65
N PHE A 13 5.13 -10.42 -0.42
CA PHE A 13 4.94 -9.65 -1.65
C PHE A 13 4.26 -8.30 -1.43
N SER A 14 3.23 -8.24 -0.59
CA SER A 14 2.54 -6.99 -0.23
C SER A 14 3.44 -5.94 0.45
N HIS A 15 4.60 -6.34 0.96
CA HIS A 15 5.55 -5.39 1.50
C HIS A 15 6.41 -4.73 0.41
N LEU A 16 6.60 -5.37 -0.75
CA LEU A 16 7.41 -4.83 -1.85
C LEU A 16 6.77 -3.61 -2.54
N THR A 17 5.45 -3.49 -2.47
CA THR A 17 4.67 -2.33 -2.93
C THR A 17 4.42 -1.33 -1.81
N SER A 18 4.96 -1.58 -0.62
CA SER A 18 4.86 -0.69 0.54
C SER A 18 6.24 -0.51 1.17
N TYR A 19 6.44 -0.86 2.44
CA TYR A 19 7.60 -0.48 3.26
C TYR A 19 8.90 -1.26 2.99
N HIS A 20 8.86 -2.29 2.14
CA HIS A 20 10.03 -3.03 1.67
C HIS A 20 10.23 -2.89 0.15
N GLY A 21 9.73 -1.80 -0.44
CA GLY A 21 9.89 -1.55 -1.86
C GLY A 21 11.29 -1.11 -2.29
N ILE A 22 11.39 -0.72 -3.56
CA ILE A 22 12.66 -0.31 -4.18
C ILE A 22 13.17 0.96 -3.50
N GLY A 23 14.46 0.98 -3.14
CA GLY A 23 15.04 2.10 -2.41
C GLY A 23 14.67 2.16 -0.91
N ALA A 24 13.81 1.26 -0.41
CA ALA A 24 13.52 1.14 1.01
C ALA A 24 14.68 0.46 1.77
N ILE A 25 14.87 0.84 3.03
CA ILE A 25 15.79 0.14 3.94
C ILE A 25 15.02 -1.02 4.58
N VAL A 26 15.34 -2.23 4.15
CA VAL A 26 14.76 -3.49 4.62
C VAL A 26 15.61 -4.07 5.75
N ARG A 27 14.93 -4.58 6.79
CA ARG A 27 15.57 -5.36 7.84
C ARG A 27 15.49 -6.84 7.50
N GLY A 28 16.64 -7.42 7.19
CA GLY A 28 16.77 -8.85 6.90
C GLY A 28 17.03 -9.71 8.12
N THR A 29 17.36 -10.97 7.85
CA THR A 29 17.78 -11.94 8.87
C THR A 29 19.03 -11.46 9.61
N GLU A 30 19.16 -11.83 10.88
CA GLU A 30 20.26 -11.39 11.77
C GLU A 30 20.35 -9.85 11.91
N ASP A 31 19.20 -9.16 11.83
CA ASP A 31 19.07 -7.70 11.96
C ASP A 31 19.89 -6.87 10.96
N ARG A 32 20.23 -7.46 9.80
CA ARG A 32 20.98 -6.76 8.76
C ARG A 32 20.10 -5.75 8.03
N LEU A 33 20.61 -4.53 7.89
CA LEU A 33 19.96 -3.48 7.11
C LEU A 33 20.47 -3.52 5.67
N MET A 34 19.54 -3.59 4.73
CA MET A 34 19.82 -3.67 3.31
C MET A 34 18.88 -2.75 2.53
N VAL A 35 19.28 -2.27 1.36
CA VAL A 35 18.41 -1.52 0.47
C VAL A 35 18.12 -2.35 -0.77
N LEU A 36 16.84 -2.43 -1.15
CA LEU A 36 16.40 -3.14 -2.35
C LEU A 36 16.83 -2.36 -3.60
N VAL A 37 17.42 -3.05 -4.57
CA VAL A 37 17.90 -2.40 -5.81
C VAL A 37 16.77 -2.15 -6.80
N ASP A 38 17.06 -1.21 -7.70
CA ASP A 38 16.22 -0.80 -8.83
C ASP A 38 15.76 -2.00 -9.70
N THR A 39 14.56 -1.88 -10.28
CA THR A 39 13.91 -2.90 -11.12
C THR A 39 14.76 -3.36 -12.30
N ARG A 40 15.65 -2.49 -12.82
CA ARG A 40 16.57 -2.81 -13.92
C ARG A 40 17.52 -3.96 -13.62
N TYR A 41 17.72 -4.28 -12.34
CA TYR A 41 18.56 -5.40 -11.89
C TYR A 41 17.77 -6.66 -11.54
N TRP A 42 16.46 -6.70 -11.76
CA TRP A 42 15.60 -7.87 -11.52
C TRP A 42 15.71 -8.89 -12.66
N LYS A 43 16.95 -9.34 -12.88
CA LYS A 43 17.37 -10.20 -13.97
C LYS A 43 17.85 -11.56 -13.44
N ASP A 44 17.71 -12.60 -14.25
CA ASP A 44 18.31 -13.90 -13.93
C ASP A 44 19.83 -13.89 -14.17
N LYS A 45 20.45 -15.04 -13.98
CA LYS A 45 21.90 -15.24 -14.20
C LYS A 45 22.30 -15.02 -15.66
N ASP A 46 21.36 -15.16 -16.59
CA ASP A 46 21.58 -15.00 -18.03
C ASP A 46 21.29 -13.57 -18.49
N GLY A 47 20.82 -12.69 -17.57
CA GLY A 47 20.55 -11.28 -17.82
C GLY A 47 19.13 -10.99 -18.31
N GLU A 48 18.26 -12.00 -18.36
CA GLU A 48 16.87 -11.87 -18.81
C GLU A 48 15.97 -11.38 -17.68
N ILE A 49 14.95 -10.59 -18.03
CA ILE A 49 13.97 -10.08 -17.07
C ILE A 49 13.19 -11.25 -16.46
N THR A 50 13.17 -11.34 -15.13
CA THR A 50 12.57 -12.47 -14.39
C THR A 50 11.15 -12.23 -13.91
N THR A 51 10.64 -11.05 -14.15
CA THR A 51 9.29 -10.64 -13.76
C THR A 51 8.24 -11.25 -14.68
N LYS A 52 7.01 -11.40 -14.19
CA LYS A 52 5.87 -11.90 -14.97
C LYS A 52 4.90 -10.77 -15.24
N GLU A 53 4.49 -10.59 -16.49
CA GLU A 53 3.46 -9.61 -16.86
C GLU A 53 2.11 -9.99 -16.22
N ILE A 54 1.41 -9.00 -15.70
CA ILE A 54 0.06 -9.12 -15.13
C ILE A 54 -0.95 -8.95 -16.28
N PRO A 55 -1.76 -9.98 -16.58
CA PRO A 55 -2.70 -9.90 -17.69
C PRO A 55 -3.97 -9.14 -17.33
N TYR A 56 -4.68 -8.61 -18.34
CA TYR A 56 -6.04 -8.06 -18.22
C TYR A 56 -6.16 -6.88 -17.24
N VAL A 57 -5.26 -5.92 -17.40
CA VAL A 57 -5.19 -4.69 -16.58
C VAL A 57 -5.18 -3.44 -17.45
N LYS A 58 -5.73 -3.52 -18.66
CA LYS A 58 -5.72 -2.42 -19.62
C LYS A 58 -6.63 -1.28 -19.16
N ARG A 59 -7.78 -1.58 -18.54
CA ARG A 59 -8.63 -0.54 -17.94
C ARG A 59 -7.89 0.20 -16.84
N ILE A 60 -7.25 -0.54 -15.94
CA ILE A 60 -6.51 0.00 -14.80
C ILE A 60 -5.34 0.87 -15.28
N THR A 61 -4.51 0.37 -16.19
CA THR A 61 -3.37 1.14 -16.71
C THR A 61 -3.82 2.40 -17.43
N THR A 62 -4.91 2.35 -18.20
CA THR A 62 -5.47 3.53 -18.87
C THR A 62 -6.05 4.54 -17.87
N ALA A 63 -6.82 4.09 -16.87
CA ALA A 63 -7.40 4.96 -15.83
C ALA A 63 -6.34 5.67 -14.99
N LEU A 64 -5.22 4.99 -14.74
CA LEU A 64 -4.12 5.53 -13.97
C LEU A 64 -3.11 6.32 -14.80
N ASN A 65 -3.36 6.52 -16.11
CA ASN A 65 -2.44 7.12 -17.07
C ASN A 65 -1.05 6.48 -17.04
N ILE A 66 -1.01 5.15 -16.96
CA ILE A 66 0.22 4.34 -16.98
C ILE A 66 0.41 3.81 -18.39
N ASP A 67 1.48 4.26 -19.05
CA ASP A 67 1.92 3.84 -20.39
C ASP A 67 2.84 2.60 -20.36
N LYS A 68 3.08 2.05 -19.16
CA LYS A 68 3.96 0.91 -18.89
C LYS A 68 3.20 -0.38 -18.62
N GLU A 69 3.82 -1.52 -18.91
CA GLU A 69 3.31 -2.85 -18.52
C GLU A 69 3.34 -3.02 -17.00
N LEU A 70 2.44 -3.82 -16.42
CA LEU A 70 2.44 -4.11 -14.98
C LEU A 70 2.99 -5.50 -14.73
N HIS A 71 4.01 -5.62 -13.90
CA HIS A 71 4.69 -6.90 -13.70
C HIS A 71 4.77 -7.30 -12.22
N LEU A 72 4.56 -8.60 -11.97
CA LEU A 72 4.85 -9.25 -10.70
C LEU A 72 6.36 -9.28 -10.43
N PRO A 73 6.79 -8.99 -9.18
CA PRO A 73 8.15 -9.21 -8.76
C PRO A 73 8.58 -10.69 -8.92
N PRO A 74 9.89 -10.96 -9.09
CA PRO A 74 10.40 -12.31 -9.19
C PRO A 74 10.12 -13.11 -7.92
N GLU A 75 9.83 -14.40 -8.11
CA GLU A 75 9.52 -15.31 -7.01
C GLU A 75 10.63 -16.35 -6.85
N ALA A 76 11.04 -16.56 -5.59
CA ALA A 76 11.96 -17.64 -5.24
C ALA A 76 11.41 -18.46 -4.07
N LYS A 77 11.58 -19.77 -4.14
CA LYS A 77 11.20 -20.73 -3.09
C LYS A 77 12.42 -21.52 -2.65
N GLU A 78 12.60 -21.66 -1.34
CA GLU A 78 13.62 -22.56 -0.82
C GLU A 78 13.15 -24.01 -0.97
N THR A 79 13.95 -24.83 -1.62
CA THR A 79 13.72 -26.27 -1.81
C THR A 79 14.81 -27.08 -1.10
N HIS A 80 14.66 -28.40 -1.07
CA HIS A 80 15.68 -29.30 -0.52
C HIS A 80 17.03 -29.20 -1.27
N GLU A 81 17.02 -28.85 -2.56
CA GLU A 81 18.20 -28.75 -3.42
C GLU A 81 18.82 -27.33 -3.45
N GLY A 82 18.15 -26.33 -2.84
CA GLY A 82 18.59 -24.94 -2.83
C GLY A 82 17.45 -23.97 -3.16
N LEU A 83 17.80 -22.73 -3.51
CA LEU A 83 16.83 -21.73 -3.93
C LEU A 83 16.40 -22.00 -5.38
N SER A 84 15.11 -22.18 -5.61
CA SER A 84 14.52 -22.29 -6.95
C SER A 84 13.79 -20.99 -7.29
N GLY A 85 13.96 -20.49 -8.52
CA GLY A 85 13.43 -19.20 -8.97
C GLY A 85 14.44 -18.06 -8.87
N SER A 86 13.94 -16.83 -8.98
CA SER A 86 14.75 -15.61 -9.03
C SER A 86 14.50 -14.75 -7.80
N TYR A 87 15.58 -14.24 -7.21
CA TYR A 87 15.53 -13.42 -6.01
C TYR A 87 15.77 -11.95 -6.34
N LEU A 88 15.29 -11.08 -5.47
CA LEU A 88 15.52 -9.65 -5.58
C LEU A 88 16.92 -9.30 -5.06
N PRO A 89 17.72 -8.52 -5.82
CA PRO A 89 19.01 -8.08 -5.32
C PRO A 89 18.84 -7.00 -4.25
N ALA A 90 19.71 -7.03 -3.24
CA ALA A 90 19.75 -6.01 -2.21
C ALA A 90 21.22 -5.72 -1.84
N VAL A 91 21.48 -4.50 -1.41
CA VAL A 91 22.81 -4.03 -1.01
C VAL A 91 22.85 -3.76 0.48
N LEU A 92 23.97 -4.08 1.14
CA LEU A 92 24.15 -3.76 2.56
C LEU A 92 24.20 -2.24 2.78
N PHE A 93 23.29 -1.70 3.57
CA PHE A 93 23.24 -0.28 3.89
C PHE A 93 22.49 -0.02 5.21
N PRO A 94 22.99 0.87 6.10
CA PRO A 94 24.24 1.61 6.01
C PRO A 94 25.48 0.73 6.05
N ARG A 95 26.56 1.15 5.39
CA ARG A 95 27.83 0.39 5.31
C ARG A 95 28.73 0.61 6.52
N TYR A 96 28.47 1.67 7.29
CA TYR A 96 29.15 1.92 8.54
C TYR A 96 28.65 0.99 9.65
N ALA A 97 29.56 0.52 10.48
CA ALA A 97 29.25 -0.19 11.71
C ALA A 97 29.95 0.47 12.91
N THR A 98 29.31 0.45 14.06
CA THR A 98 29.88 0.92 15.32
C THR A 98 30.26 -0.26 16.23
N CYS A 99 31.39 -0.16 16.91
CA CYS A 99 31.79 -1.14 17.90
C CYS A 99 31.07 -0.90 19.24
N LYS A 100 30.35 -1.90 19.76
CA LYS A 100 29.66 -1.81 21.06
C LYS A 100 30.58 -1.56 22.26
N LYS A 101 31.87 -1.90 22.16
CA LYS A 101 32.84 -1.78 23.26
C LYS A 101 33.60 -0.46 23.25
N CYS A 102 34.17 -0.06 22.11
CA CYS A 102 35.00 1.15 22.01
C CYS A 102 34.32 2.32 21.28
N GLY A 103 33.15 2.13 20.67
CA GLY A 103 32.43 3.15 19.92
C GLY A 103 33.08 3.54 18.58
N LEU A 104 34.17 2.88 18.17
CA LEU A 104 34.84 3.18 16.90
C LEU A 104 33.93 2.85 15.71
N LEU A 105 33.91 3.74 14.72
CA LEU A 105 33.19 3.59 13.47
C LEU A 105 34.08 2.90 12.43
N HIS A 106 33.54 1.84 11.84
CA HIS A 106 34.17 1.04 10.81
C HIS A 106 33.39 1.19 9.50
N ASN A 107 34.06 1.63 8.44
CA ASN A 107 33.48 1.69 7.10
C ASN A 107 33.66 0.34 6.39
N GLN A 108 32.55 -0.27 5.90
CA GLN A 108 32.55 -1.54 5.16
C GLN A 108 33.32 -2.69 5.85
N PRO A 109 33.11 -2.98 7.15
CA PRO A 109 33.94 -3.94 7.87
C PRO A 109 33.83 -5.38 7.34
N TRP A 110 32.65 -5.81 6.85
CA TRP A 110 32.48 -7.13 6.21
C TRP A 110 33.38 -7.30 4.98
N LYS A 111 33.34 -6.32 4.07
CA LYS A 111 34.17 -6.32 2.86
C LYS A 111 35.67 -6.27 3.20
N LYS A 112 36.07 -5.38 4.12
CA LYS A 112 37.48 -5.21 4.51
C LYS A 112 38.05 -6.46 5.20
N GLN A 113 37.25 -7.19 5.96
CA GLN A 113 37.67 -8.40 6.67
C GLN A 113 37.47 -9.69 5.86
N GLY A 114 36.83 -9.62 4.68
CA GLY A 114 36.55 -10.80 3.86
C GLY A 114 35.58 -11.78 4.54
N ILE A 115 34.65 -11.26 5.34
CA ILE A 115 33.68 -12.03 6.12
C ILE A 115 32.33 -12.02 5.37
N GLU A 116 31.66 -13.16 5.29
CA GLU A 116 30.32 -13.26 4.70
C GLU A 116 29.30 -12.41 5.50
N LEU A 117 28.24 -11.94 4.85
CA LEU A 117 27.31 -10.96 5.44
C LEU A 117 26.56 -11.50 6.68
N ASP A 118 26.33 -12.82 6.74
CA ASP A 118 25.64 -13.51 7.82
C ASP A 118 26.52 -13.75 9.06
N GLU A 119 27.84 -13.61 8.91
CA GLU A 119 28.77 -13.79 10.01
C GLU A 119 28.93 -12.51 10.86
N LYS A 120 29.29 -12.72 12.14
CA LYS A 120 29.61 -11.63 13.07
C LYS A 120 30.96 -11.05 12.71
N VAL A 121 31.00 -9.74 12.53
CA VAL A 121 32.24 -9.00 12.29
C VAL A 121 32.75 -8.35 13.57
N TYR A 122 34.06 -8.37 13.78
CA TYR A 122 34.70 -7.90 15.01
C TYR A 122 35.53 -6.64 14.79
N CYS A 123 35.72 -5.87 15.85
CA CYS A 123 36.51 -4.66 15.84
C CYS A 123 38.00 -4.97 15.64
N VAL A 124 38.59 -4.39 14.59
CA VAL A 124 40.02 -4.50 14.28
C VAL A 124 40.93 -3.63 15.15
N SER A 125 40.35 -2.76 15.99
CA SER A 125 41.13 -1.94 16.92
C SER A 125 41.90 -2.82 17.91
N LYS A 126 43.17 -2.44 18.16
CA LYS A 126 44.03 -3.13 19.13
C LYS A 126 43.31 -3.34 20.46
N ASN A 127 43.31 -4.57 20.96
CA ASN A 127 42.74 -5.00 22.25
C ASN A 127 41.23 -4.75 22.45
N CYS A 128 40.46 -4.44 21.40
CA CYS A 128 39.02 -4.28 21.53
C CYS A 128 38.29 -5.62 21.48
N GLY A 129 38.33 -6.30 20.32
CA GLY A 129 37.62 -7.56 20.09
C GLY A 129 36.09 -7.48 20.20
N GLY A 130 35.52 -6.27 20.26
CA GLY A 130 34.08 -6.08 20.37
C GLY A 130 33.35 -6.37 19.05
N ILE A 131 32.09 -6.79 19.14
CA ILE A 131 31.21 -7.01 17.97
C ILE A 131 30.87 -5.64 17.34
N LEU A 132 30.88 -5.57 16.01
CA LEU A 132 30.40 -4.40 15.28
C LEU A 132 28.95 -4.60 14.86
N GLU A 133 28.18 -3.53 14.93
CA GLU A 133 26.78 -3.49 14.50
C GLU A 133 26.57 -2.34 13.53
N GLN A 134 25.75 -2.55 12.50
CA GLN A 134 25.44 -1.51 11.53
C GLN A 134 24.89 -0.28 12.25
N VAL A 135 25.30 0.91 11.77
CA VAL A 135 24.68 2.15 12.24
C VAL A 135 23.24 2.22 11.75
N THR A 136 22.36 2.81 12.56
CA THR A 136 20.94 2.97 12.26
C THR A 136 20.60 4.37 11.77
N TRP A 137 21.54 5.04 11.11
CA TRP A 137 21.38 6.42 10.63
C TRP A 137 21.72 6.53 9.15
N CYS A 138 20.99 7.37 8.45
CA CYS A 138 21.17 7.66 7.03
C CYS A 138 20.88 9.14 6.76
N VAL A 139 21.27 9.60 5.58
CA VAL A 139 20.92 10.93 5.07
C VAL A 139 19.91 10.75 3.96
N VAL A 140 18.85 11.56 3.97
CA VAL A 140 17.86 11.60 2.90
C VAL A 140 17.62 13.03 2.42
N SER A 141 17.17 13.18 1.17
CA SER A 141 16.71 14.48 0.63
C SER A 141 15.24 14.47 0.25
N ASN A 142 14.63 15.65 0.11
CA ASN A 142 13.27 15.79 -0.44
C ASN A 142 13.19 15.31 -1.90
N LYS A 143 14.29 15.29 -2.65
CA LYS A 143 14.40 14.70 -4.00
C LYS A 143 14.56 13.17 -4.00
N GLY A 144 14.40 12.54 -2.83
CA GLY A 144 14.40 11.10 -2.66
C GLY A 144 15.77 10.42 -2.66
N HIS A 145 16.86 11.19 -2.57
CA HIS A 145 18.20 10.64 -2.39
C HIS A 145 18.33 9.95 -1.04
N LEU A 146 19.18 8.93 -0.97
CA LEU A 146 19.58 8.30 0.28
C LEU A 146 21.09 8.04 0.26
N ALA A 147 21.77 8.37 1.36
CA ALA A 147 23.23 8.27 1.47
C ALA A 147 23.69 7.95 2.89
N GLU A 148 24.96 7.58 3.00
CA GLU A 148 25.64 7.41 4.29
C GLU A 148 25.70 8.73 5.06
N VAL A 149 25.63 8.65 6.38
CA VAL A 149 25.92 9.80 7.24
C VAL A 149 27.38 10.25 7.01
N PRO A 150 27.64 11.53 6.67
CA PRO A 150 28.99 12.04 6.48
C PRO A 150 29.63 12.28 7.84
N TRP A 151 29.96 11.20 8.57
CA TRP A 151 30.45 11.22 9.95
C TRP A 151 31.67 12.13 10.12
N HIS A 152 32.57 12.17 9.13
CA HIS A 152 33.72 13.07 9.14
C HIS A 152 33.27 14.53 9.12
N ASN A 153 32.44 14.92 8.18
CA ASN A 153 31.97 16.30 8.04
C ASN A 153 31.20 16.74 9.29
N ILE A 154 30.32 15.88 9.83
CA ILE A 154 29.57 16.16 11.06
C ILE A 154 30.53 16.38 12.23
N CYS A 155 31.57 15.56 12.37
CA CYS A 155 32.58 15.72 13.43
C CYS A 155 33.34 17.06 13.36
N HIS A 156 33.42 17.64 12.16
CA HIS A 156 34.14 18.89 11.87
C HIS A 156 33.18 20.07 11.58
N LEU A 157 31.91 19.98 11.96
CA LEU A 157 30.99 21.13 11.91
C LEU A 157 31.41 22.18 12.94
N GLY A 158 31.96 23.31 12.46
CA GLY A 158 32.40 24.44 13.28
C GLY A 158 33.92 24.67 13.36
N PRO A 159 34.75 23.68 13.75
CA PRO A 159 36.18 23.92 13.92
C PRO A 159 36.92 24.08 12.58
N ASP A 160 37.70 25.16 12.44
CA ASP A 160 38.60 25.40 11.29
C ASP A 160 39.87 24.55 11.42
N VAL A 161 39.71 23.23 11.27
CA VAL A 161 40.78 22.25 11.39
C VAL A 161 40.91 21.54 10.04
N LYS A 162 42.09 21.64 9.43
CA LYS A 162 42.44 20.88 8.21
C LYS A 162 42.60 19.40 8.56
N CYS A 163 41.52 18.63 8.43
CA CYS A 163 41.52 17.19 8.58
C CYS A 163 40.82 16.57 7.37
N GLU A 164 41.55 15.80 6.57
CA GLU A 164 41.00 15.11 5.40
C GLU A 164 40.32 13.78 5.79
N PRO A 165 39.22 13.40 5.12
CA PRO A 165 38.56 12.13 5.34
C PRO A 165 39.39 10.96 4.79
N ASP A 166 39.54 9.89 5.58
CA ASP A 166 40.20 8.65 5.17
C ASP A 166 39.27 7.45 5.35
N TYR A 167 38.55 7.09 4.30
CA TYR A 167 37.60 5.97 4.31
C TYR A 167 38.27 4.58 4.47
N GLY A 168 39.59 4.51 4.30
CA GLY A 168 40.41 3.30 4.49
C GLY A 168 40.71 3.01 5.96
N ALA A 169 40.71 4.04 6.82
CA ALA A 169 41.09 3.93 8.22
C ALA A 169 39.92 4.14 9.21
N GLU A 170 40.07 3.56 10.40
CA GLU A 170 39.11 3.69 11.50
C GLU A 170 39.60 4.74 12.50
N TYR A 171 39.10 5.97 12.38
CA TYR A 171 39.56 7.10 13.21
C TYR A 171 38.42 7.92 13.83
N LEU A 172 37.16 7.62 13.51
CA LEU A 172 35.99 8.28 14.10
C LEU A 172 35.36 7.35 15.14
N SER A 173 34.89 7.90 16.25
CA SER A 173 34.08 7.16 17.22
C SER A 173 32.76 7.87 17.50
N LEU A 174 31.71 7.08 17.71
CA LEU A 174 30.40 7.51 18.14
C LEU A 174 30.18 7.02 19.57
N THR A 175 30.17 7.95 20.53
CA THR A 175 30.03 7.65 21.97
C THR A 175 28.93 8.49 22.59
N THR A 176 28.36 8.02 23.70
CA THR A 176 27.38 8.80 24.47
C THR A 176 28.09 9.57 25.57
N ASN A 177 27.87 10.88 25.67
CA ASN A 177 28.42 11.70 26.74
C ASN A 177 27.63 11.54 28.05
N GLN A 178 28.11 12.19 29.12
CA GLN A 178 27.48 12.12 30.45
C GLN A 178 26.04 12.65 30.48
N ASN A 179 25.66 13.50 29.51
CA ASN A 179 24.32 14.07 29.39
C ASN A 179 23.40 13.21 28.49
N GLY A 180 23.81 11.99 28.13
CA GLY A 180 23.03 11.10 27.27
C GLY A 180 23.03 11.48 25.78
N LYS A 181 23.78 12.52 25.37
CA LYS A 181 23.87 12.93 23.96
C LYS A 181 24.96 12.15 23.23
N ARG A 182 24.70 11.77 21.98
CA ARG A 182 25.70 11.13 21.11
C ARG A 182 26.70 12.16 20.63
N VAL A 183 27.97 11.79 20.60
CA VAL A 183 29.09 12.64 20.19
C VAL A 183 29.96 11.87 19.21
N VAL A 184 30.23 12.49 18.06
CA VAL A 184 31.19 11.99 17.07
C VAL A 184 32.54 12.62 17.38
N ARG A 185 33.58 11.81 17.55
CA ARG A 185 34.94 12.25 17.85
C ARG A 185 35.93 11.75 16.79
N CYS A 186 36.83 12.63 16.37
CA CYS A 186 37.95 12.32 15.50
C CYS A 186 39.21 12.07 16.33
N HIS A 187 39.81 10.88 16.22
CA HIS A 187 41.02 10.51 16.94
C HIS A 187 42.31 11.07 16.32
N ARG A 188 42.25 11.66 15.11
CA ARG A 188 43.41 12.28 14.44
C ARG A 188 43.64 13.71 14.92
N CYS A 189 42.61 14.55 14.81
CA CYS A 189 42.68 15.97 15.13
C CYS A 189 42.03 16.34 16.47
N ARG A 190 41.36 15.39 17.13
CA ARG A 190 40.63 15.56 18.41
C ARG A 190 39.37 16.42 18.35
N SER A 191 38.94 16.85 17.16
CA SER A 191 37.63 17.47 16.95
C SER A 191 36.51 16.56 17.44
N GLN A 192 35.47 17.16 17.98
CA GLN A 192 34.26 16.46 18.42
C GLN A 192 33.03 17.33 18.17
N HIS A 193 31.93 16.70 17.82
CA HIS A 193 30.66 17.37 17.58
C HIS A 193 29.51 16.54 18.18
N VAL A 194 28.50 17.23 18.71
CA VAL A 194 27.31 16.58 19.26
C VAL A 194 26.42 16.17 18.08
N PHE A 195 26.08 14.89 17.99
CA PHE A 195 25.23 14.36 16.93
C PHE A 195 23.75 14.59 17.27
N GLU A 196 23.08 15.44 16.48
CA GLU A 196 21.66 15.72 16.60
C GLU A 196 20.82 14.77 15.73
N LYS A 197 19.60 14.45 16.18
CA LYS A 197 18.73 13.46 15.52
C LYS A 197 18.16 13.93 14.18
N THR A 198 18.13 15.25 13.95
CA THR A 198 17.58 15.90 12.74
C THR A 198 18.57 16.96 12.27
N GLN A 199 19.83 16.54 12.09
CA GLN A 199 20.88 17.42 11.61
C GLN A 199 20.61 17.76 10.14
N LYS A 200 20.43 19.05 9.85
CA LYS A 200 20.37 19.55 8.48
C LYS A 200 21.77 19.59 7.88
N LEU A 201 21.88 19.17 6.63
CA LEU A 201 23.11 19.20 5.85
C LEU A 201 22.88 20.03 4.60
N ASN A 202 23.96 20.61 4.05
CA ASN A 202 23.89 21.39 2.82
C ASN A 202 24.14 20.52 1.57
N HIS A 203 24.73 19.33 1.75
CA HIS A 203 25.10 18.46 0.64
C HIS A 203 24.89 17.00 1.02
N ILE A 204 24.49 16.22 0.02
CA ILE A 204 24.45 14.75 0.08
C ILE A 204 25.48 14.19 -0.90
N ASN A 205 25.98 12.98 -0.62
CA ASN A 205 26.80 12.27 -1.59
C ASN A 205 25.95 11.92 -2.83
N GLN A 206 26.48 12.20 -4.03
CA GLN A 206 25.76 12.03 -5.30
C GLN A 206 25.57 10.56 -5.70
N HIS A 207 26.19 9.58 -5.02
CA HIS A 207 25.98 8.16 -5.33
C HIS A 207 25.02 7.51 -4.34
N GLN A 208 23.87 7.07 -4.83
CA GLN A 208 22.86 6.35 -4.07
C GLN A 208 23.26 4.87 -3.91
N PRO A 209 23.03 4.23 -2.76
CA PRO A 209 23.49 2.86 -2.51
C PRO A 209 22.86 1.81 -3.44
N TRP A 210 21.67 2.05 -3.98
CA TRP A 210 20.87 1.05 -4.72
C TRP A 210 20.93 1.17 -6.26
N ILE A 211 21.68 2.15 -6.77
CA ILE A 211 21.95 2.34 -8.20
C ILE A 211 23.46 2.55 -8.40
N PHE A 212 23.97 2.29 -9.61
CA PHE A 212 25.38 2.56 -9.92
C PHE A 212 25.62 3.96 -10.47
N GLU A 213 24.57 4.57 -11.00
CA GLU A 213 24.62 5.85 -11.68
C GLU A 213 24.64 7.03 -10.69
N GLY A 214 25.17 8.17 -11.15
CA GLY A 214 25.15 9.40 -10.39
C GLY A 214 23.72 9.89 -10.20
N SER A 215 23.43 10.42 -9.01
CA SER A 215 22.14 11.06 -8.72
C SER A 215 22.14 12.47 -9.29
N PRO A 216 20.96 13.03 -9.61
CA PRO A 216 20.83 14.44 -9.96
C PRO A 216 21.51 15.35 -8.93
N GLU A 217 21.97 16.51 -9.36
CA GLU A 217 22.47 17.50 -8.40
C GLU A 217 21.32 18.06 -7.57
N LEU A 218 21.60 18.35 -6.31
CA LEU A 218 20.64 19.03 -5.43
C LEU A 218 20.88 20.54 -5.50
N ASP A 219 19.80 21.29 -5.51
CA ASP A 219 19.83 22.75 -5.44
C ASP A 219 20.00 23.21 -3.98
N GLU A 220 20.41 24.46 -3.77
CA GLU A 220 20.54 25.03 -2.42
C GLU A 220 19.22 25.05 -1.64
N ALA A 221 18.09 25.03 -2.34
CA ALA A 221 16.75 25.00 -1.75
C ALA A 221 16.33 23.59 -1.28
N ASP A 222 17.02 22.54 -1.74
CA ASP A 222 16.68 21.17 -1.37
C ASP A 222 17.01 20.87 0.09
N LYS A 223 16.10 20.15 0.74
CA LYS A 223 16.22 19.78 2.15
C LYS A 223 16.98 18.46 2.24
N VAL A 224 18.05 18.46 3.04
CA VAL A 224 18.84 17.25 3.33
C VAL A 224 18.92 17.07 4.84
N GLU A 225 18.46 15.91 5.33
CA GLU A 225 18.37 15.64 6.76
C GLU A 225 18.96 14.27 7.11
N VAL A 226 19.64 14.23 8.26
CA VAL A 226 20.05 12.97 8.88
C VAL A 226 18.87 12.40 9.67
N LEU A 227 18.46 11.17 9.35
CA LEU A 227 17.36 10.48 10.01
C LEU A 227 17.78 9.07 10.47
N GLU A 228 17.08 8.57 11.49
CA GLU A 228 17.14 7.17 11.86
C GLU A 228 16.46 6.32 10.78
N VAL A 229 17.02 5.16 10.46
CA VAL A 229 16.54 4.30 9.35
C VAL A 229 15.07 3.88 9.46
N ASN A 230 14.51 3.85 10.67
CA ASN A 230 13.10 3.50 10.91
C ASN A 230 12.16 4.73 10.90
N ASN A 231 12.68 5.93 10.66
CA ASN A 231 11.86 7.14 10.61
C ASN A 231 10.97 7.10 9.34
N PRO A 232 9.66 7.39 9.44
CA PRO A 232 8.76 7.39 8.27
C PRO A 232 9.21 8.30 7.13
N GLY A 233 9.87 9.43 7.44
CA GLY A 233 10.45 10.33 6.45
C GLY A 233 11.62 9.74 5.68
N VAL A 234 12.17 8.59 6.08
CA VAL A 234 13.19 7.90 5.26
C VAL A 234 12.57 7.30 4.01
N TYR A 235 11.33 6.82 4.06
CA TYR A 235 10.71 6.14 2.93
C TYR A 235 9.18 6.15 3.04
N ILE A 236 8.53 6.82 2.09
CA ILE A 236 7.07 6.95 2.00
C ILE A 236 6.64 6.33 0.66
N PRO A 237 6.07 5.12 0.63
CA PRO A 237 5.68 4.48 -0.63
C PRO A 237 4.47 5.16 -1.27
N GLU A 238 4.51 5.34 -2.58
CA GLU A 238 3.38 5.76 -3.41
C GLU A 238 2.83 4.54 -4.15
N ARG A 239 1.58 4.19 -3.86
CA ARG A 239 0.91 3.02 -4.43
C ARG A 239 -0.53 3.34 -4.75
N VAL A 240 -1.06 2.67 -5.77
CA VAL A 240 -2.47 2.78 -6.15
C VAL A 240 -3.09 1.39 -6.24
N ASN A 241 -4.30 1.26 -5.68
CA ASN A 241 -5.06 0.02 -5.67
C ASN A 241 -6.28 0.15 -6.58
N ALA A 242 -6.49 -0.83 -7.46
CA ALA A 242 -7.61 -0.85 -8.39
C ALA A 242 -8.20 -2.25 -8.50
N LEU A 243 -9.53 -2.35 -8.55
CA LEU A 243 -10.22 -3.61 -8.78
C LEU A 243 -10.24 -3.93 -10.28
N VAL A 244 -10.05 -5.20 -10.61
CA VAL A 244 -10.29 -5.72 -11.96
C VAL A 244 -11.78 -5.96 -12.11
N ILE A 245 -12.44 -5.16 -12.95
CA ILE A 245 -13.88 -5.19 -13.21
C ILE A 245 -14.18 -5.66 -14.64
N PRO A 246 -15.45 -5.96 -14.99
CA PRO A 246 -15.80 -6.35 -16.35
C PRO A 246 -15.41 -5.31 -17.40
N PRO A 247 -15.07 -5.73 -18.64
CA PRO A 247 -15.08 -7.10 -19.13
C PRO A 247 -13.82 -7.91 -18.77
N GLU A 248 -12.74 -7.27 -18.33
CA GLU A 248 -11.45 -7.94 -18.03
C GLU A 248 -11.59 -9.00 -16.93
N SER A 249 -12.45 -8.75 -15.94
CA SER A 249 -12.69 -9.70 -14.86
C SER A 249 -13.53 -10.92 -15.24
N ARG A 250 -14.20 -10.90 -16.40
CA ARG A 250 -15.07 -11.98 -16.91
C ARG A 250 -14.26 -13.11 -17.56
N ILE A 251 -12.94 -12.99 -17.58
CA ILE A 251 -12.06 -13.98 -18.18
C ILE A 251 -11.81 -15.09 -17.17
N SER A 252 -12.37 -16.25 -17.48
CA SER A 252 -12.22 -17.47 -16.69
C SER A 252 -10.78 -18.00 -16.77
N GLN A 253 -10.15 -18.18 -15.60
CA GLN A 253 -8.75 -18.62 -15.47
C GLN A 253 -8.51 -20.06 -15.99
N SER A 254 -9.56 -20.86 -16.13
CA SER A 254 -9.46 -22.21 -16.69
C SER A 254 -9.32 -22.26 -18.21
N THR A 255 -9.59 -21.15 -18.91
CA THR A 255 -9.55 -21.08 -20.37
C THR A 255 -8.14 -21.26 -20.93
N VAL A 256 -8.04 -21.84 -22.13
CA VAL A 256 -6.76 -22.04 -22.82
C VAL A 256 -6.11 -20.71 -23.19
N VAL A 257 -6.92 -19.68 -23.46
CA VAL A 257 -6.47 -18.31 -23.75
C VAL A 257 -5.74 -17.72 -22.55
N ASP A 258 -6.34 -17.77 -21.35
CA ASP A 258 -5.71 -17.29 -20.12
C ASP A 258 -4.41 -18.04 -19.81
N LYS A 259 -4.44 -19.37 -19.88
CA LYS A 259 -3.24 -20.20 -19.66
C LYS A 259 -2.11 -19.88 -20.61
N LEU A 260 -2.40 -19.60 -21.88
CA LEU A 260 -1.40 -19.18 -22.86
C LEU A 260 -0.90 -17.76 -22.59
N PHE A 261 -1.81 -16.83 -22.29
CA PHE A 261 -1.47 -15.43 -22.04
C PHE A 261 -0.54 -15.29 -20.82
N ARG A 262 -0.83 -15.98 -19.71
CA ARG A 262 0.03 -16.05 -18.51
C ARG A 262 1.41 -16.67 -18.78
N ASN A 263 1.56 -17.41 -19.89
CA ASN A 263 2.82 -17.99 -20.33
C ASN A 263 3.32 -17.31 -21.61
N SER A 264 3.45 -15.98 -21.59
CA SER A 264 3.85 -15.15 -22.74
C SER A 264 5.14 -15.62 -23.43
N LYS A 265 6.07 -16.25 -22.69
CA LYS A 265 7.26 -16.91 -23.25
C LYS A 265 6.92 -17.98 -24.28
N LEU A 266 5.91 -18.81 -24.02
CA LEU A 266 5.46 -19.84 -24.96
C LEU A 266 4.89 -19.21 -26.23
N CYS A 267 4.13 -18.12 -26.11
CA CYS A 267 3.63 -17.37 -27.26
C CYS A 267 4.77 -16.78 -28.10
N ARG A 268 5.75 -16.13 -27.45
CA ARG A 268 6.94 -15.58 -28.12
C ARG A 268 7.75 -16.67 -28.82
N GLU A 269 8.00 -17.80 -28.16
CA GLU A 269 8.69 -18.96 -28.74
C GLU A 269 7.97 -19.48 -29.99
N ILE A 270 6.64 -19.59 -29.95
CA ILE A 270 5.84 -20.03 -31.10
C ILE A 270 5.92 -19.02 -32.26
N ASP A 271 5.92 -17.72 -31.97
CA ASP A 271 5.93 -16.66 -32.98
C ASP A 271 7.29 -16.42 -33.62
N LEU A 272 8.39 -16.68 -32.91
CA LEU A 272 9.75 -16.64 -33.45
C LEU A 272 10.00 -17.78 -34.47
N ILE A 273 9.25 -18.89 -34.39
CA ILE A 273 9.40 -20.03 -35.30
C ILE A 273 8.73 -19.75 -36.65
N ARG A 274 9.53 -19.34 -37.64
CA ARG A 274 9.07 -19.12 -39.02
C ARG A 274 8.74 -20.41 -39.79
N ASN A 275 9.33 -21.54 -39.44
CA ASN A 275 9.14 -22.82 -40.14
C ASN A 275 7.79 -23.48 -39.74
N PRO A 276 6.85 -23.74 -40.69
CA PRO A 276 5.51 -24.26 -40.37
C PRO A 276 5.49 -25.62 -39.66
N LEU A 277 6.41 -26.54 -40.00
CA LEU A 277 6.47 -27.86 -39.39
C LEU A 277 6.98 -27.80 -37.95
N ARG A 278 8.05 -27.01 -37.72
CA ARG A 278 8.58 -26.78 -36.36
C ARG A 278 7.55 -26.05 -35.49
N ARG A 279 6.83 -25.08 -36.06
CA ARG A 279 5.76 -24.36 -35.36
C ARG A 279 4.63 -25.30 -34.95
N LYS A 280 4.20 -26.20 -35.83
CA LYS A 280 3.21 -27.25 -35.51
C LYS A 280 3.73 -28.20 -34.42
N GLY A 281 5.01 -28.56 -34.46
CA GLY A 281 5.66 -29.35 -33.42
C GLY A 281 5.61 -28.68 -32.04
N LYS A 282 5.99 -27.40 -31.96
CA LYS A 282 5.95 -26.62 -30.71
C LYS A 282 4.53 -26.40 -30.19
N ILE A 283 3.56 -26.14 -31.07
CA ILE A 283 2.14 -26.05 -30.67
C ILE A 283 1.67 -27.37 -30.03
N ASN A 284 2.06 -28.52 -30.56
CA ASN A 284 1.70 -29.81 -29.97
C ASN A 284 2.40 -30.07 -28.62
N GLU A 285 3.62 -29.56 -28.43
CA GLU A 285 4.32 -29.58 -27.14
C GLU A 285 3.57 -28.74 -26.10
N VAL A 286 3.20 -27.50 -26.45
CA VAL A 286 2.43 -26.61 -25.58
C VAL A 286 1.03 -27.16 -25.29
N ALA A 287 0.38 -27.76 -26.28
CA ALA A 287 -0.91 -28.46 -26.10
C ALA A 287 -0.83 -29.54 -25.01
N ARG A 288 0.26 -30.32 -24.97
CA ARG A 288 0.50 -31.32 -23.92
C ARG A 288 0.76 -30.67 -22.57
N LEU A 289 1.53 -29.58 -22.55
CA LEU A 289 1.89 -28.86 -21.32
C LEU A 289 0.67 -28.20 -20.65
N LEU A 290 -0.25 -27.64 -21.45
CA LEU A 290 -1.47 -26.98 -20.97
C LEU A 290 -2.68 -27.93 -20.88
N ASN A 291 -2.50 -29.21 -21.22
CA ASN A 291 -3.55 -30.22 -21.27
C ASN A 291 -4.78 -29.80 -22.09
N ALA A 292 -4.53 -29.24 -23.29
CA ALA A 292 -5.55 -28.71 -24.19
C ALA A 292 -5.32 -29.20 -25.63
N PRO A 293 -6.36 -29.35 -26.46
CA PRO A 293 -6.18 -29.77 -27.85
C PRO A 293 -5.46 -28.69 -28.67
N ALA A 294 -4.62 -29.12 -29.62
CA ALA A 294 -3.84 -28.21 -30.46
C ALA A 294 -4.69 -27.26 -31.32
N SER A 295 -5.96 -27.56 -31.55
CA SER A 295 -6.93 -26.66 -32.19
C SER A 295 -7.27 -25.46 -31.31
N GLU A 296 -7.52 -25.68 -30.01
CA GLU A 296 -7.81 -24.63 -29.05
C GLU A 296 -6.60 -23.72 -28.83
N ILE A 297 -5.38 -24.29 -28.78
CA ILE A 297 -4.14 -23.50 -28.72
C ILE A 297 -4.02 -22.55 -29.91
N LYS A 298 -4.33 -23.03 -31.12
CA LYS A 298 -4.28 -22.18 -32.34
C LYS A 298 -5.34 -21.09 -32.33
N GLN A 299 -6.55 -21.41 -31.86
CA GLN A 299 -7.62 -20.44 -31.72
C GLN A 299 -7.25 -19.37 -30.70
N ALA A 300 -6.78 -19.77 -29.52
CA ALA A 300 -6.33 -18.87 -28.49
C ALA A 300 -5.18 -17.96 -28.95
N LEU A 301 -4.19 -18.50 -29.67
CA LEU A 301 -3.13 -17.68 -30.27
C LEU A 301 -3.65 -16.67 -31.30
N LYS A 302 -4.76 -16.99 -31.99
CA LYS A 302 -5.41 -16.07 -32.91
C LYS A 302 -6.13 -14.96 -32.15
N GLU A 303 -6.92 -15.32 -31.14
CA GLU A 303 -7.65 -14.38 -30.28
C GLU A 303 -6.70 -13.40 -29.57
N ILE A 304 -5.59 -13.89 -29.02
CA ILE A 304 -4.55 -13.04 -28.40
C ILE A 304 -3.98 -12.03 -29.42
N LYS A 305 -3.74 -12.45 -30.66
CA LYS A 305 -3.24 -11.56 -31.72
C LYS A 305 -4.28 -10.55 -32.21
N GLU A 306 -5.55 -10.92 -32.14
CA GLU A 306 -6.67 -10.04 -32.45
C GLU A 306 -6.99 -9.07 -31.30
N GLY A 307 -6.26 -9.15 -30.18
CA GLY A 307 -6.34 -8.22 -29.06
C GLY A 307 -7.25 -8.66 -27.93
N TYR A 308 -7.44 -9.97 -27.71
CA TYR A 308 -8.21 -10.49 -26.58
C TYR A 308 -7.62 -10.08 -25.21
N PRO A 309 -8.45 -9.69 -24.21
CA PRO A 309 -9.90 -9.57 -24.27
C PRO A 309 -10.32 -8.44 -25.19
N TYR A 310 -11.37 -8.67 -25.99
CA TYR A 310 -11.92 -7.63 -26.85
C TYR A 310 -12.52 -6.54 -25.97
N LEU A 311 -11.72 -5.50 -25.75
CA LEU A 311 -12.16 -4.30 -25.11
C LEU A 311 -12.87 -3.49 -26.19
N ASP A 312 -14.20 -3.42 -26.13
CA ASP A 312 -14.96 -2.40 -26.87
C ASP A 312 -14.41 -1.01 -26.51
N ASP A 313 -14.60 0.02 -27.33
CA ASP A 313 -14.19 1.41 -27.01
C ASP A 313 -14.77 1.82 -25.63
N PHE A 314 -14.00 1.61 -24.56
CA PHE A 314 -14.40 1.90 -23.21
C PHE A 314 -13.96 3.32 -22.89
N SER A 315 -14.90 4.20 -22.55
CA SER A 315 -14.56 5.49 -21.98
C SER A 315 -14.07 5.25 -20.55
N VAL A 316 -12.77 5.43 -20.34
CA VAL A 316 -12.24 5.45 -18.99
C VAL A 316 -12.63 6.77 -18.36
N ASN A 317 -13.58 6.73 -17.44
CA ASN A 317 -13.90 7.87 -16.59
C ASN A 317 -13.01 7.81 -15.35
N ASP A 318 -13.60 8.06 -14.19
CA ASP A 318 -12.99 7.87 -12.88
C ASP A 318 -13.04 6.38 -12.49
N LEU A 319 -11.92 5.86 -11.98
CA LEU A 319 -11.76 4.49 -11.55
C LEU A 319 -12.83 4.07 -10.51
N TYR A 320 -13.14 4.94 -9.56
CA TYR A 320 -14.15 4.66 -8.52
C TYR A 320 -15.57 4.64 -9.09
N GLU A 321 -15.85 5.46 -10.10
CA GLU A 321 -17.16 5.48 -10.76
C GLU A 321 -17.42 4.18 -11.53
N ASP A 322 -16.42 3.71 -12.27
CA ASP A 322 -16.53 2.47 -13.04
C ASP A 322 -16.70 1.25 -12.12
N GLU A 323 -15.95 1.19 -11.02
CA GLU A 323 -16.10 0.15 -10.00
C GLU A 323 -17.48 0.20 -9.33
N TYR A 324 -17.94 1.39 -8.93
CA TYR A 324 -19.27 1.58 -8.36
C TYR A 324 -20.36 1.03 -9.30
N LYS A 325 -20.33 1.41 -10.58
CA LYS A 325 -21.27 0.90 -11.60
C LYS A 325 -21.20 -0.62 -11.74
N ALA A 326 -20.00 -1.20 -11.74
CA ALA A 326 -19.82 -2.64 -11.84
C ALA A 326 -20.44 -3.40 -10.64
N PHE A 327 -20.45 -2.81 -9.45
CA PHE A 327 -21.16 -3.39 -8.30
C PHE A 327 -22.69 -3.24 -8.39
N LEU A 328 -23.22 -2.21 -9.07
CA LEU A 328 -24.66 -2.03 -9.22
C LEU A 328 -25.26 -2.89 -10.34
N GLU A 329 -24.46 -3.34 -11.31
CA GLU A 329 -24.92 -4.11 -12.46
C GLU A 329 -24.87 -5.64 -12.21
N PRO A 330 -26.02 -6.35 -12.20
CA PRO A 330 -26.02 -7.79 -12.02
C PRO A 330 -25.40 -8.53 -13.21
N LEU A 331 -24.33 -9.28 -12.94
CA LEU A 331 -23.64 -10.08 -13.95
C LEU A 331 -24.37 -11.41 -14.19
N LYS A 332 -24.67 -11.70 -15.46
CA LYS A 332 -25.28 -12.96 -15.89
C LYS A 332 -24.20 -14.01 -16.22
N ASP A 333 -24.55 -15.29 -16.03
CA ASP A 333 -23.72 -16.44 -16.41
C ASP A 333 -22.28 -16.37 -15.86
N GLN A 334 -22.13 -15.99 -14.59
CA GLN A 334 -20.84 -15.92 -13.90
C GLN A 334 -20.25 -17.30 -13.67
N LYS A 335 -18.93 -17.43 -13.79
CA LYS A 335 -18.17 -18.63 -13.42
C LYS A 335 -17.43 -18.40 -12.11
N GLU A 336 -17.29 -19.45 -11.31
CA GLU A 336 -16.62 -19.37 -10.01
C GLU A 336 -15.12 -18.99 -10.10
N ASP A 337 -14.50 -19.21 -11.26
CA ASP A 337 -13.07 -18.94 -11.51
C ASP A 337 -12.81 -17.61 -12.22
N GLU A 338 -13.82 -16.74 -12.33
CA GLU A 338 -13.68 -15.35 -12.80
C GLU A 338 -13.09 -14.46 -11.69
N ASP A 339 -12.61 -13.28 -12.04
CA ASP A 339 -11.88 -12.39 -11.11
C ASP A 339 -12.80 -11.41 -10.37
N PHE A 340 -14.07 -11.34 -10.76
CA PHE A 340 -15.09 -10.51 -10.12
C PHE A 340 -16.42 -11.26 -10.14
N VAL A 341 -16.79 -11.82 -8.99
CA VAL A 341 -18.02 -12.61 -8.82
C VAL A 341 -18.89 -11.96 -7.75
N THR A 342 -20.07 -11.52 -8.13
CA THR A 342 -21.00 -10.80 -7.25
C THR A 342 -22.34 -11.50 -7.13
N GLU A 343 -22.94 -11.40 -5.95
CA GLU A 343 -24.29 -11.85 -5.65
C GLU A 343 -25.09 -10.68 -5.07
N HIS A 344 -26.16 -10.30 -5.76
CA HIS A 344 -27.00 -9.18 -5.36
C HIS A 344 -28.08 -9.67 -4.38
N LEU A 345 -28.05 -9.13 -3.17
CA LEU A 345 -28.91 -9.54 -2.06
C LEU A 345 -30.00 -8.49 -1.72
N THR A 346 -30.12 -7.44 -2.54
CA THR A 346 -31.07 -6.32 -2.33
C THR A 346 -32.52 -6.79 -2.14
N ASN A 347 -33.02 -7.74 -2.95
CA ASN A 347 -34.39 -8.22 -2.79
C ASN A 347 -34.63 -8.88 -1.42
N GLN A 348 -33.64 -9.65 -0.93
CA GLN A 348 -33.75 -10.31 0.38
C GLN A 348 -33.58 -9.31 1.53
N TRP A 349 -32.83 -8.24 1.29
CA TRP A 349 -32.75 -7.09 2.20
C TRP A 349 -34.10 -6.38 2.31
N ASP A 350 -34.74 -6.09 1.17
CA ASP A 350 -36.05 -5.44 1.12
C ASP A 350 -37.14 -6.28 1.79
N ASP A 351 -37.08 -7.61 1.69
CA ASP A 351 -38.00 -8.52 2.37
C ASP A 351 -37.95 -8.40 3.91
N LEU A 352 -36.87 -7.86 4.49
CA LEU A 352 -36.76 -7.61 5.93
C LEU A 352 -37.78 -6.58 6.42
N THR A 353 -38.25 -5.69 5.54
CA THR A 353 -39.30 -4.69 5.87
C THR A 353 -40.60 -5.34 6.35
N SER A 354 -40.89 -6.56 5.90
CA SER A 354 -42.08 -7.33 6.29
C SER A 354 -42.00 -7.94 7.70
N SER A 355 -40.81 -7.91 8.31
CA SER A 355 -40.58 -8.45 9.65
C SER A 355 -40.98 -7.46 10.74
N LYS A 356 -41.35 -7.99 11.92
CA LYS A 356 -41.60 -7.15 13.11
C LYS A 356 -40.27 -6.65 13.68
N LEU A 357 -39.78 -5.53 13.14
CA LEU A 357 -38.53 -4.87 13.53
C LEU A 357 -38.79 -3.69 14.48
N SER A 358 -37.79 -3.33 15.30
CA SER A 358 -37.77 -2.08 16.05
C SER A 358 -37.64 -0.88 15.10
N ASP A 359 -37.91 0.32 15.59
CA ASP A 359 -37.86 1.54 14.77
C ASP A 359 -36.43 1.84 14.26
N ASP A 360 -35.39 1.60 15.08
CA ASP A 360 -33.99 1.69 14.67
C ASP A 360 -33.68 0.73 13.50
N LEU A 361 -34.09 -0.54 13.62
CA LEU A 361 -33.85 -1.55 12.58
C LEU A 361 -34.58 -1.22 11.27
N LYS A 362 -35.82 -0.71 11.35
CA LYS A 362 -36.54 -0.23 10.16
C LYS A 362 -35.81 0.91 9.47
N SER A 363 -35.23 1.82 10.25
CA SER A 363 -34.46 2.96 9.73
C SER A 363 -33.20 2.47 9.02
N ILE A 364 -32.50 1.47 9.57
CA ILE A 364 -31.35 0.83 8.92
C ILE A 364 -31.75 0.16 7.60
N VAL A 365 -32.84 -0.61 7.59
CA VAL A 365 -33.34 -1.23 6.36
C VAL A 365 -33.72 -0.16 5.33
N SER A 366 -34.31 0.95 5.76
CA SER A 366 -34.76 2.04 4.87
C SER A 366 -33.63 2.89 4.29
N ILE A 367 -32.49 3.00 4.98
CA ILE A 367 -31.35 3.80 4.50
C ILE A 367 -30.40 3.01 3.62
N VAL A 368 -30.40 1.68 3.66
CA VAL A 368 -29.58 0.85 2.78
C VAL A 368 -30.37 0.58 1.49
N ASP A 369 -29.82 0.99 0.34
CA ASP A 369 -30.48 0.89 -0.97
C ASP A 369 -30.12 -0.41 -1.70
N GLN A 370 -28.85 -0.80 -1.72
CA GLN A 370 -28.40 -2.04 -2.35
C GLN A 370 -27.43 -2.80 -1.47
N VAL A 371 -27.48 -4.13 -1.54
CA VAL A 371 -26.56 -5.04 -0.85
C VAL A 371 -26.00 -6.04 -1.84
N VAL A 372 -24.68 -6.14 -1.91
CA VAL A 372 -23.97 -7.04 -2.82
C VAL A 372 -22.87 -7.77 -2.05
N SER A 373 -22.91 -9.10 -2.14
CA SER A 373 -21.84 -9.97 -1.67
C SER A 373 -20.84 -10.18 -2.80
N ALA A 374 -19.61 -9.70 -2.60
CA ALA A 374 -18.51 -9.90 -3.53
C ALA A 374 -17.78 -11.19 -3.17
N ARG A 375 -18.19 -12.31 -3.77
CA ARG A 375 -17.64 -13.65 -3.49
C ARG A 375 -16.19 -13.79 -3.96
N ARG A 376 -15.81 -13.01 -4.98
CA ARG A 376 -14.44 -12.96 -5.48
C ARG A 376 -14.14 -11.59 -6.07
N LEU A 377 -13.01 -11.03 -5.67
CA LEU A 377 -12.45 -9.77 -6.17
C LEU A 377 -10.97 -10.01 -6.49
N ARG A 378 -10.51 -9.43 -7.60
CA ARG A 378 -9.09 -9.28 -7.93
C ARG A 378 -8.73 -7.81 -7.85
N GLU A 379 -7.76 -7.49 -7.02
CA GLU A 379 -7.21 -6.16 -6.84
C GLU A 379 -5.78 -6.14 -7.38
N ILE A 380 -5.45 -5.11 -8.15
CA ILE A 380 -4.09 -4.83 -8.58
C ILE A 380 -3.55 -3.67 -7.74
N GLN A 381 -2.45 -3.91 -7.06
CA GLN A 381 -1.72 -2.88 -6.34
C GLN A 381 -0.47 -2.52 -7.11
N VAL A 382 -0.47 -1.31 -7.69
CA VAL A 382 0.63 -0.78 -8.49
C VAL A 382 1.53 0.09 -7.62
N PHE A 383 2.83 -0.18 -7.66
CA PHE A 383 3.84 0.66 -7.00
C PHE A 383 4.31 1.75 -7.98
N LYS A 384 3.93 3.01 -7.70
CA LYS A 384 4.27 4.16 -8.55
C LYS A 384 5.63 4.77 -8.22
N GLY A 385 6.15 4.51 -7.02
CA GLY A 385 7.40 5.08 -6.57
C GLY A 385 7.40 5.35 -5.07
N PHE A 386 8.26 6.25 -4.62
CA PHE A 386 8.31 6.66 -3.22
C PHE A 386 8.77 8.11 -3.06
N TYR A 387 8.47 8.69 -1.91
CA TYR A 387 8.98 9.97 -1.44
C TYR A 387 9.93 9.78 -0.25
N ARG A 388 10.70 10.82 0.04
CA ARG A 388 11.45 10.95 1.30
C ARG A 388 11.25 12.36 1.84
N LEU A 389 11.35 12.51 3.16
CA LEU A 389 11.00 13.68 3.97
C LEU A 389 9.52 14.08 3.95
N SER A 390 8.95 14.28 2.78
CA SER A 390 7.56 14.71 2.59
C SER A 390 7.04 14.23 1.23
N SER A 391 5.74 13.90 1.18
CA SER A 391 5.00 13.57 -0.04
C SER A 391 4.15 14.75 -0.55
N GLU A 392 4.33 15.95 0.01
CA GLU A 392 3.55 17.15 -0.37
C GLU A 392 3.84 17.60 -1.81
N ASP A 393 5.10 17.53 -2.22
CA ASP A 393 5.55 17.93 -3.55
C ASP A 393 5.64 16.71 -4.46
N LYS A 394 4.61 16.53 -5.29
CA LYS A 394 4.46 15.38 -6.20
C LYS A 394 5.54 15.31 -7.27
N GLU A 395 6.20 16.43 -7.58
CA GLU A 395 7.32 16.44 -8.54
C GLU A 395 8.54 15.68 -7.99
N ASN A 396 8.58 15.45 -6.68
CA ASN A 396 9.65 14.73 -6.02
C ASN A 396 9.41 13.20 -5.94
N LEU A 397 8.36 12.69 -6.59
CA LEU A 397 8.11 11.25 -6.64
C LEU A 397 9.27 10.54 -7.34
N VAL A 398 9.98 9.66 -6.61
CA VAL A 398 11.04 8.84 -7.19
C VAL A 398 10.44 7.60 -7.82
N SER A 399 10.61 7.46 -9.13
CA SER A 399 10.18 6.29 -9.89
C SER A 399 10.89 5.00 -9.42
N PRO A 400 10.22 3.83 -9.44
CA PRO A 400 10.80 2.52 -9.14
C PRO A 400 11.99 2.16 -10.06
N ASP A 401 12.01 2.76 -11.24
CA ASP A 401 13.16 2.83 -12.13
C ASP A 401 13.66 4.27 -12.14
N VAL A 402 14.83 4.50 -11.52
CA VAL A 402 15.37 5.84 -11.30
C VAL A 402 15.85 6.48 -12.63
N ILE A 403 16.20 5.67 -13.64
CA ILE A 403 16.72 6.17 -14.92
C ILE A 403 15.63 6.30 -15.98
N GLY A 404 14.56 5.51 -15.87
CA GLY A 404 13.43 5.56 -16.79
C GLY A 404 13.62 4.74 -18.06
N GLU A 405 14.51 3.74 -18.05
CA GLU A 405 14.74 2.82 -19.16
C GLU A 405 13.72 1.67 -19.23
N SER A 406 13.02 1.40 -18.14
CA SER A 406 12.03 0.34 -18.00
C SER A 406 10.68 0.72 -18.58
N ASN A 407 10.14 -0.15 -19.42
CA ASN A 407 8.79 -0.07 -19.98
C ASN A 407 7.71 -0.72 -19.09
N TRP A 408 8.06 -1.09 -17.85
CA TRP A 408 7.14 -1.74 -16.90
C TRP A 408 7.24 -1.16 -15.48
N LEU A 409 6.18 -1.33 -14.68
CA LEU A 409 6.11 -0.99 -13.26
C LEU A 409 5.84 -2.22 -12.39
N PRO A 410 6.44 -2.30 -11.18
CA PRO A 410 6.11 -3.34 -10.22
C PRO A 410 4.66 -3.23 -9.75
N ALA A 411 3.95 -4.34 -9.79
CA ALA A 411 2.62 -4.46 -9.25
C ALA A 411 2.42 -5.85 -8.66
N ILE A 412 1.46 -5.98 -7.76
CA ILE A 412 1.05 -7.27 -7.21
C ILE A 412 -0.43 -7.51 -7.45
N GLU A 413 -0.77 -8.78 -7.60
CA GLU A 413 -2.14 -9.26 -7.70
C GLU A 413 -2.59 -9.74 -6.33
N LEU A 414 -3.75 -9.28 -5.90
CA LEU A 414 -4.38 -9.66 -4.66
C LEU A 414 -5.77 -10.20 -4.98
N PHE A 415 -6.20 -11.21 -4.23
CA PHE A 415 -7.53 -11.80 -4.35
C PHE A 415 -8.24 -11.77 -3.00
N GLY A 416 -9.55 -11.64 -3.01
CA GLY A 416 -10.34 -11.83 -1.80
C GLY A 416 -11.83 -11.65 -2.00
N GLU A 417 -12.52 -11.35 -0.92
CA GLU A 417 -13.97 -11.28 -0.80
C GLU A 417 -14.38 -10.00 -0.08
N GLY A 418 -15.61 -9.55 -0.28
CA GLY A 418 -16.10 -8.30 0.29
C GLY A 418 -17.61 -8.22 0.46
N VAL A 419 -18.04 -7.26 1.28
CA VAL A 419 -19.43 -6.81 1.40
C VAL A 419 -19.52 -5.38 0.88
N PHE A 420 -20.37 -5.16 -0.11
CA PHE A 420 -20.68 -3.86 -0.67
C PHE A 420 -22.14 -3.50 -0.37
N PHE A 421 -22.38 -2.26 0.03
CA PHE A 421 -23.73 -1.73 0.12
C PHE A 421 -23.76 -0.24 -0.18
N THR A 422 -24.93 0.25 -0.59
CA THR A 422 -25.17 1.67 -0.86
C THR A 422 -26.19 2.24 0.10
N LEU A 423 -26.15 3.55 0.30
CA LEU A 423 -27.16 4.28 1.06
C LEU A 423 -28.15 4.98 0.12
N ASP A 424 -29.40 5.09 0.56
CA ASP A 424 -30.47 5.76 -0.18
C ASP A 424 -30.11 7.22 -0.41
N LYS A 425 -30.01 7.56 -1.71
CA LYS A 425 -29.60 8.88 -2.17
C LYS A 425 -30.56 9.99 -1.77
N ALA A 426 -31.87 9.74 -1.78
CA ALA A 426 -32.88 10.77 -1.52
C ALA A 426 -32.86 11.16 -0.03
N ILE A 427 -32.74 10.16 0.84
CA ILE A 427 -32.60 10.40 2.28
C ILE A 427 -31.29 11.14 2.58
N LEU A 428 -30.19 10.75 1.93
CA LEU A 428 -28.90 11.43 2.09
C LEU A 428 -28.92 12.88 1.60
N GLU A 429 -29.52 13.16 0.45
CA GLU A 429 -29.65 14.52 -0.11
C GLU A 429 -30.41 15.45 0.83
N GLU A 430 -31.51 14.98 1.44
CA GLU A 430 -32.25 15.75 2.43
C GLU A 430 -31.44 15.96 3.72
N TRP A 431 -30.77 14.91 4.23
CA TRP A 431 -29.95 15.00 5.44
C TRP A 431 -28.77 15.98 5.28
N GLU A 432 -28.04 15.88 4.18
CA GLU A 432 -26.86 16.71 3.90
C GLU A 432 -27.23 18.16 3.56
N SER A 433 -28.51 18.45 3.30
CA SER A 433 -29.00 19.83 3.07
C SER A 433 -29.18 20.63 4.36
N LYS A 434 -29.14 19.97 5.53
CA LYS A 434 -29.33 20.64 6.83
C LYS A 434 -28.20 21.62 7.13
N PRO A 435 -28.49 22.89 7.49
CA PRO A 435 -27.46 23.91 7.74
C PRO A 435 -26.41 23.50 8.77
N GLU A 436 -26.82 22.79 9.82
CA GLU A 436 -25.97 22.34 10.93
C GLU A 436 -24.98 21.25 10.47
N VAL A 437 -25.45 20.34 9.61
CA VAL A 437 -24.65 19.26 9.01
C VAL A 437 -23.61 19.84 8.05
N ILE A 438 -24.03 20.79 7.19
CA ILE A 438 -23.14 21.50 6.26
C ILE A 438 -22.06 22.26 7.04
N LYS A 439 -22.47 23.06 8.02
CA LYS A 439 -21.55 23.86 8.84
C LYS A 439 -20.47 23.00 9.48
N ARG A 440 -20.84 21.84 10.03
CA ARG A 440 -19.89 20.92 10.69
C ARG A 440 -18.87 20.32 9.71
N ALA A 441 -19.30 19.97 8.49
CA ALA A 441 -18.39 19.50 7.46
C ALA A 441 -17.47 20.62 6.95
N ASP A 442 -18.01 21.83 6.77
CA ASP A 442 -17.26 23.01 6.31
C ASP A 442 -16.10 23.36 7.26
N GLU A 443 -16.26 23.17 8.57
CA GLU A 443 -15.19 23.37 9.54
C GLU A 443 -13.99 22.45 9.28
N ILE A 444 -14.24 21.20 8.88
CA ILE A 444 -13.20 20.24 8.52
C ILE A 444 -12.58 20.59 7.17
N LEU A 445 -13.40 20.94 6.18
CA LEU A 445 -12.96 21.38 4.85
C LEU A 445 -12.04 22.61 4.95
N GLN A 446 -12.42 23.63 5.72
CA GLN A 446 -11.60 24.83 5.90
C GLN A 446 -10.24 24.53 6.53
N ARG A 447 -10.14 23.53 7.40
CA ARG A 447 -8.85 23.10 7.97
C ARG A 447 -8.01 22.36 6.94
N TYR A 448 -8.64 21.50 6.15
CA TYR A 448 -7.99 20.79 5.05
C TYR A 448 -7.39 21.77 4.02
N GLU A 449 -8.16 22.77 3.59
CA GLU A 449 -7.68 23.82 2.69
C GLU A 449 -6.53 24.64 3.29
N LYS A 450 -6.62 24.98 4.59
CA LYS A 450 -5.57 25.73 5.30
C LYS A 450 -4.31 24.90 5.55
N ALA A 451 -4.40 23.59 5.64
CA ALA A 451 -3.26 22.73 5.89
C ALA A 451 -2.21 22.81 4.78
N HIS A 452 -2.57 23.24 3.55
CA HIS A 452 -1.69 23.19 2.36
C HIS A 452 -1.09 21.80 2.09
N VAL A 453 -1.62 20.75 2.72
CA VAL A 453 -1.19 19.36 2.55
C VAL A 453 -2.25 18.66 1.72
N ASN A 454 -1.92 18.37 0.46
CA ASN A 454 -2.81 17.65 -0.43
C ASN A 454 -2.67 16.14 -0.16
N PHE A 455 -3.21 15.68 0.98
CA PHE A 455 -3.06 14.30 1.45
C PHE A 455 -3.62 13.25 0.46
N PHE A 456 -4.68 13.61 -0.29
CA PHE A 456 -5.38 12.73 -1.22
C PHE A 456 -5.73 13.53 -2.47
N GLN A 457 -5.57 12.94 -3.66
CA GLN A 457 -5.96 13.60 -4.90
C GLN A 457 -7.50 13.66 -5.00
N ASP A 458 -8.02 14.82 -5.38
CA ASP A 458 -9.41 14.99 -5.81
C ASP A 458 -10.48 14.58 -4.78
N ILE A 459 -10.15 14.60 -3.49
CA ILE A 459 -11.10 14.29 -2.41
C ILE A 459 -12.09 15.45 -2.19
N GLU A 460 -13.37 15.14 -2.29
CA GLU A 460 -14.45 16.09 -1.97
C GLU A 460 -14.89 15.89 -0.50
N VAL A 461 -14.39 16.74 0.41
CA VAL A 461 -14.75 16.67 1.83
C VAL A 461 -16.18 17.18 2.01
N THR A 462 -17.14 16.26 1.99
CA THR A 462 -18.58 16.52 2.11
C THR A 462 -19.17 15.85 3.35
N PRO A 463 -20.35 16.26 3.84
CA PRO A 463 -21.05 15.55 4.92
C PRO A 463 -21.25 14.06 4.59
N ARG A 464 -21.58 13.76 3.33
CA ARG A 464 -21.73 12.39 2.82
C ARG A 464 -20.44 11.60 2.96
N PHE A 465 -19.31 12.15 2.52
CA PHE A 465 -18.02 11.49 2.65
C PHE A 465 -17.65 11.21 4.11
N LEU A 466 -17.81 12.21 4.99
CA LEU A 466 -17.50 12.09 6.42
C LEU A 466 -18.37 11.03 7.11
N LEU A 467 -19.65 10.95 6.75
CA LEU A 467 -20.58 9.92 7.21
C LEU A 467 -20.14 8.53 6.74
N LEU A 468 -19.93 8.34 5.43
CA LEU A 468 -19.56 7.04 4.87
C LEU A 468 -18.22 6.53 5.42
N HIS A 469 -17.24 7.41 5.55
CA HIS A 469 -15.91 7.08 6.09
C HIS A 469 -15.95 6.75 7.57
N THR A 470 -16.72 7.51 8.36
CA THR A 470 -16.86 7.17 9.78
C THR A 470 -17.65 5.86 9.96
N LEU A 471 -18.64 5.61 9.10
CA LEU A 471 -19.43 4.38 9.11
C LEU A 471 -18.59 3.15 8.72
N SER A 472 -17.74 3.25 7.69
CA SER A 472 -16.83 2.17 7.27
C SER A 472 -15.86 1.79 8.39
N HIS A 473 -15.31 2.77 9.11
CA HIS A 473 -14.45 2.54 10.26
C HIS A 473 -15.16 1.79 11.39
N LEU A 474 -16.37 2.22 11.75
CA LEU A 474 -17.15 1.55 12.79
C LEU A 474 -17.55 0.13 12.34
N LEU A 475 -17.84 -0.06 11.06
CA LEU A 475 -18.13 -1.37 10.46
C LEU A 475 -16.93 -2.31 10.53
N ILE A 476 -15.72 -1.85 10.17
CA ILE A 476 -14.47 -2.62 10.32
C ILE A 476 -14.28 -3.07 11.77
N ARG A 477 -14.49 -2.17 12.74
CA ARG A 477 -14.38 -2.50 14.17
C ARG A 477 -15.46 -3.46 14.64
N GLU A 478 -16.67 -3.41 14.08
CA GLU A 478 -17.71 -4.39 14.36
C GLU A 478 -17.38 -5.75 13.78
N LEU A 479 -16.88 -5.82 12.54
CA LEU A 479 -16.45 -7.06 11.90
C LEU A 479 -15.28 -7.72 12.65
N GLU A 480 -14.35 -6.91 13.19
CA GLU A 480 -13.28 -7.43 14.04
C GLU A 480 -13.83 -8.07 15.33
N ALA A 481 -14.81 -7.43 15.97
CA ALA A 481 -15.40 -7.92 17.21
C ALA A 481 -16.35 -9.11 17.01
N SER A 482 -17.13 -9.12 15.93
CA SER A 482 -18.22 -10.08 15.71
C SER A 482 -17.81 -11.26 14.82
N ALA A 483 -17.08 -11.00 13.74
CA ALA A 483 -16.66 -12.00 12.74
C ALA A 483 -15.22 -12.49 12.95
N GLY A 484 -14.46 -11.88 13.86
CA GLY A 484 -13.10 -12.29 14.23
C GLY A 484 -12.04 -11.99 13.18
N TYR A 485 -12.35 -11.15 12.19
CA TYR A 485 -11.38 -10.68 11.20
C TYR A 485 -10.45 -9.64 11.82
N PRO A 486 -9.12 -9.82 11.81
CA PRO A 486 -8.22 -8.77 12.25
C PRO A 486 -8.49 -7.49 11.45
N ALA A 487 -8.70 -6.35 12.10
CA ALA A 487 -9.02 -5.11 11.38
C ALA A 487 -7.93 -4.75 10.35
N ALA A 488 -6.67 -5.09 10.62
CA ALA A 488 -5.54 -4.89 9.70
C ALA A 488 -5.56 -5.77 8.44
N SER A 489 -6.46 -6.75 8.35
CA SER A 489 -6.69 -7.59 7.16
C SER A 489 -7.85 -7.12 6.29
N LEU A 490 -8.71 -6.26 6.85
CA LEU A 490 -9.81 -5.62 6.15
C LEU A 490 -9.29 -4.37 5.46
N LYS A 491 -9.95 -3.99 4.37
CA LYS A 491 -9.77 -2.74 3.66
C LYS A 491 -11.13 -2.10 3.43
N GLU A 492 -11.20 -0.79 3.57
CA GLU A 492 -12.32 -0.01 3.08
C GLU A 492 -12.07 0.50 1.66
N ARG A 493 -13.16 0.73 0.95
CA ARG A 493 -13.20 1.50 -0.29
C ARG A 493 -14.50 2.29 -0.30
N ILE A 494 -14.39 3.60 -0.46
CA ILE A 494 -15.52 4.52 -0.35
C ILE A 494 -15.85 5.08 -1.73
N TYR A 495 -17.09 4.89 -2.15
CA TYR A 495 -17.62 5.45 -3.40
C TYR A 495 -18.51 6.64 -3.07
N CYS A 496 -17.94 7.83 -3.06
CA CYS A 496 -18.65 9.06 -2.70
C CYS A 496 -18.49 10.11 -3.80
N SER A 497 -19.62 10.62 -4.30
CA SER A 497 -19.64 11.78 -5.20
C SER A 497 -21.03 12.40 -5.19
N LYS A 498 -21.10 13.71 -5.02
CA LYS A 498 -22.37 14.43 -5.13
C LYS A 498 -22.82 14.58 -6.58
N SER A 499 -21.93 14.97 -7.48
CA SER A 499 -22.29 15.16 -8.91
C SER A 499 -22.71 13.87 -9.61
N LYS A 500 -22.12 12.73 -9.21
CA LYS A 500 -22.40 11.41 -9.78
C LYS A 500 -23.35 10.57 -8.91
N ASN A 501 -23.85 11.14 -7.81
CA ASN A 501 -24.77 10.49 -6.86
C ASN A 501 -24.27 9.12 -6.37
N MET A 502 -23.00 9.04 -5.97
CA MET A 502 -22.41 7.83 -5.38
C MET A 502 -22.44 7.92 -3.85
N ALA A 503 -22.90 6.86 -3.21
CA ALA A 503 -22.90 6.69 -1.76
C ALA A 503 -22.78 5.20 -1.39
N GLY A 504 -21.60 4.62 -1.65
CA GLY A 504 -21.33 3.20 -1.42
C GLY A 504 -20.13 2.95 -0.51
N ILE A 505 -20.19 1.85 0.23
CA ILE A 505 -19.07 1.35 1.05
C ILE A 505 -18.81 -0.09 0.63
N LEU A 506 -17.55 -0.40 0.31
CA LEU A 506 -17.05 -1.77 0.19
C LEU A 506 -16.09 -2.02 1.36
N ILE A 507 -16.36 -3.05 2.15
CA ILE A 507 -15.39 -3.63 3.08
C ILE A 507 -14.95 -4.99 2.53
N TYR A 508 -13.66 -5.16 2.29
CA TYR A 508 -13.13 -6.36 1.64
C TYR A 508 -11.80 -6.81 2.23
N THR A 509 -11.42 -8.04 1.90
CA THR A 509 -10.08 -8.57 2.11
C THR A 509 -9.38 -8.73 0.79
N ALA A 510 -8.05 -8.59 0.78
CA ALA A 510 -7.24 -8.82 -0.40
C ALA A 510 -5.86 -9.37 0.00
N VAL A 511 -5.57 -10.59 -0.42
CA VAL A 511 -4.33 -11.32 -0.10
C VAL A 511 -3.64 -11.86 -1.37
N PRO A 512 -2.30 -12.01 -1.39
CA PRO A 512 -1.58 -12.45 -2.59
C PRO A 512 -1.86 -13.91 -3.03
N ASP A 513 -2.46 -14.74 -2.18
CA ASP A 513 -2.68 -16.17 -2.45
C ASP A 513 -4.19 -16.50 -2.54
N ILE A 514 -4.55 -17.34 -3.53
CA ILE A 514 -5.93 -17.82 -3.79
C ILE A 514 -6.41 -18.85 -2.74
N VAL A 515 -5.66 -19.06 -1.63
CA VAL A 515 -6.12 -19.94 -0.56
C VAL A 515 -7.25 -19.22 0.17
N GLY A 516 -8.48 -19.57 -0.23
CA GLY A 516 -9.73 -18.89 0.10
C GLY A 516 -9.74 -18.27 1.49
N SER A 517 -10.07 -16.98 1.53
CA SER A 517 -10.67 -16.36 2.69
C SER A 517 -11.76 -17.30 3.22
N LEU A 518 -11.84 -17.44 4.55
CA LEU A 518 -12.67 -18.45 5.22
C LEU A 518 -14.20 -18.24 5.04
N GLY A 519 -14.65 -17.48 4.04
CA GLY A 519 -16.06 -17.20 3.73
C GLY A 519 -16.78 -16.36 4.79
N GLY A 520 -16.08 -15.87 5.80
CA GLY A 520 -16.67 -15.16 6.92
C GLY A 520 -17.13 -13.75 6.58
N ILE A 521 -16.50 -13.05 5.63
CA ILE A 521 -16.97 -11.75 5.15
C ILE A 521 -18.19 -11.93 4.25
N ILE A 522 -18.21 -12.97 3.42
CA ILE A 522 -19.38 -13.32 2.60
C ILE A 522 -20.59 -13.54 3.51
N ASN A 523 -20.44 -14.26 4.62
CA ASN A 523 -21.52 -14.46 5.61
C ASN A 523 -21.98 -13.14 6.28
N SER A 524 -21.11 -12.13 6.34
CA SER A 524 -21.46 -10.82 6.87
C SER A 524 -22.33 -9.99 5.90
N ALA A 525 -22.36 -10.38 4.62
CA ALA A 525 -23.24 -9.76 3.62
C ALA A 525 -24.67 -10.32 3.63
N GLU A 526 -24.91 -11.47 4.28
CA GLU A 526 -26.25 -12.04 4.44
C GLU A 526 -27.18 -11.02 5.10
N PRO A 527 -28.38 -10.74 4.55
CA PRO A 527 -29.18 -9.58 4.95
C PRO A 527 -29.48 -9.49 6.45
N THR A 528 -29.82 -10.61 7.09
CA THR A 528 -30.11 -10.64 8.52
C THR A 528 -28.85 -10.41 9.37
N THR A 529 -27.72 -10.97 8.96
CA THR A 529 -26.42 -10.76 9.62
C THR A 529 -25.96 -9.32 9.46
N LEU A 530 -26.01 -8.78 8.23
CA LEU A 530 -25.63 -7.41 7.93
C LEU A 530 -26.47 -6.40 8.72
N LEU A 531 -27.78 -6.62 8.83
CA LEU A 531 -28.67 -5.78 9.62
C LEU A 531 -28.26 -5.74 11.10
N MET A 532 -27.92 -6.90 11.69
CA MET A 532 -27.44 -6.98 13.07
C MET A 532 -26.09 -6.30 13.27
N ILE A 533 -25.17 -6.44 12.30
CA ILE A 533 -23.87 -5.75 12.30
C ILE A 533 -24.10 -4.24 12.27
N LEU A 534 -24.92 -3.74 11.34
CA LEU A 534 -25.20 -2.31 11.21
C LEU A 534 -25.90 -1.74 12.46
N ASP A 535 -26.83 -2.47 13.07
CA ASP A 535 -27.45 -2.09 14.34
C ASP A 535 -26.41 -1.89 15.46
N ASN A 536 -25.46 -2.83 15.58
CA ASN A 536 -24.36 -2.69 16.53
C ASN A 536 -23.43 -1.52 16.19
N VAL A 537 -23.14 -1.28 14.91
CA VAL A 537 -22.35 -0.14 14.43
C VAL A 537 -22.99 1.18 14.86
N PHE A 538 -24.28 1.38 14.59
CA PHE A 538 -25.00 2.59 14.98
C PHE A 538 -25.07 2.76 16.50
N LYS A 539 -25.23 1.67 17.26
CA LYS A 539 -25.16 1.72 18.73
C LYS A 539 -23.77 2.08 19.25
N LYS A 540 -22.71 1.51 18.68
CA LYS A 540 -21.31 1.82 19.04
C LYS A 540 -20.93 3.26 18.72
N ALA A 541 -21.46 3.83 17.64
CA ALA A 541 -21.25 5.24 17.30
C ALA A 541 -21.63 6.20 18.44
N ARG A 542 -22.62 5.83 19.27
CA ARG A 542 -23.12 6.65 20.39
C ARG A 542 -22.16 6.70 21.58
N TRP A 543 -21.19 5.79 21.70
CA TRP A 543 -20.35 5.67 22.90
C TRP A 543 -18.86 5.90 22.62
N CYS A 544 -18.23 6.77 23.41
CA CYS A 544 -16.77 6.85 23.53
C CYS A 544 -16.39 6.95 25.01
N SER A 545 -15.37 6.20 25.45
CA SER A 545 -14.86 6.27 26.83
C SER A 545 -14.19 7.61 27.17
N LEU A 546 -13.89 8.43 26.15
CA LEU A 546 -13.33 9.76 26.29
C LEU A 546 -14.38 10.88 26.15
N ASP A 547 -15.66 10.54 26.13
CA ASP A 547 -16.71 11.57 26.18
C ASP A 547 -16.77 12.26 27.55
N PRO A 548 -17.07 13.58 27.58
CA PRO A 548 -17.45 14.42 26.44
C PRO A 548 -16.26 15.01 25.66
N VAL A 549 -15.03 14.92 26.19
CA VAL A 549 -13.81 15.52 25.61
C VAL A 549 -13.60 15.12 24.14
N CYS A 550 -13.88 13.85 23.79
CA CYS A 550 -13.80 13.38 22.41
C CYS A 550 -14.77 14.13 21.47
N THR A 551 -16.00 14.35 21.92
CA THR A 551 -17.07 15.00 21.13
C THR A 551 -16.86 16.50 21.02
N GLU A 552 -16.51 17.14 22.13
CA GLU A 552 -16.30 18.60 22.24
C GLU A 552 -15.00 19.05 21.55
N HIS A 553 -14.08 18.13 21.25
CA HIS A 553 -12.82 18.49 20.61
C HIS A 553 -13.03 19.10 19.22
N GLU A 554 -12.53 20.32 19.02
CA GLU A 554 -12.73 21.03 17.75
C GLU A 554 -11.99 20.37 16.59
N GLY A 555 -10.79 19.80 16.79
CA GLY A 555 -10.09 19.00 15.78
C GLY A 555 -8.88 18.22 16.31
N GLN A 556 -8.64 17.00 15.84
CA GLN A 556 -7.56 16.11 16.29
C GLN A 556 -6.87 15.39 15.13
N GLY A 557 -5.74 14.73 15.40
CA GLY A 557 -4.96 13.99 14.40
C GLY A 557 -4.21 14.89 13.39
N PRO A 558 -3.66 14.31 12.32
CA PRO A 558 -2.97 15.05 11.26
C PRO A 558 -3.86 16.16 10.69
N GLY A 559 -3.31 17.37 10.57
CA GLY A 559 -4.03 18.53 10.05
C GLY A 559 -5.26 18.97 10.85
N TRP A 560 -5.50 18.41 12.05
CA TRP A 560 -6.71 18.65 12.86
C TRP A 560 -8.01 18.29 12.13
N LEU A 561 -7.93 17.25 11.29
CA LEU A 561 -8.97 16.84 10.34
C LEU A 561 -10.01 15.87 10.93
N ASN A 562 -9.75 15.31 12.12
CA ASN A 562 -10.74 14.49 12.82
C ASN A 562 -11.49 15.32 13.85
N ARG A 563 -12.80 15.13 14.00
CA ARG A 563 -13.57 15.64 15.15
C ARG A 563 -13.85 14.49 16.10
N ALA A 564 -15.09 14.08 16.37
CA ALA A 564 -15.42 13.10 17.41
C ALA A 564 -14.96 11.66 17.06
N ALA A 565 -13.65 11.45 16.96
CA ALA A 565 -12.99 10.27 16.43
C ALA A 565 -11.57 10.09 17.04
N CYS A 566 -11.44 9.16 17.97
CA CYS A 566 -10.17 8.80 18.62
C CYS A 566 -9.90 7.29 18.54
N HIS A 567 -8.73 6.85 19.03
CA HIS A 567 -8.36 5.43 19.08
C HIS A 567 -9.38 4.54 19.82
N ALA A 568 -10.10 5.11 20.80
CA ALA A 568 -11.09 4.36 21.57
C ALA A 568 -12.39 4.07 20.79
N CYS A 569 -12.79 4.94 19.85
CA CYS A 569 -14.09 4.81 19.17
C CYS A 569 -14.00 4.55 17.66
N SER A 570 -13.14 5.25 16.92
CA SER A 570 -13.28 5.33 15.45
C SER A 570 -12.01 5.02 14.67
N LEU A 571 -10.81 5.18 15.23
CA LEU A 571 -9.59 4.90 14.43
C LEU A 571 -9.43 3.39 14.21
N VAL A 572 -8.92 3.03 13.04
CA VAL A 572 -8.62 1.65 12.60
C VAL A 572 -7.13 1.53 12.23
N PRO A 573 -6.57 0.31 12.11
CA PRO A 573 -5.20 0.15 11.62
C PRO A 573 -4.98 0.81 10.25
N GLU A 574 -3.82 1.42 10.02
CA GLU A 574 -3.50 2.13 8.76
C GLU A 574 -3.74 1.30 7.49
N PRO A 575 -3.42 -0.01 7.42
CA PRO A 575 -3.67 -0.80 6.20
C PRO A 575 -5.15 -0.93 5.81
N ALA A 576 -6.07 -0.65 6.75
CA ALA A 576 -7.51 -0.79 6.54
C ALA A 576 -8.18 0.48 6.04
N CYS A 577 -7.58 1.65 6.29
CA CYS A 577 -8.13 2.95 5.92
C CYS A 577 -7.44 3.48 4.67
N GLU A 578 -8.21 3.83 3.65
CA GLU A 578 -7.69 4.41 2.40
C GLU A 578 -7.24 5.87 2.60
N TYR A 579 -7.81 6.53 3.61
CA TYR A 579 -7.61 7.95 3.88
C TYR A 579 -6.74 8.22 5.12
N GLY A 580 -5.90 7.26 5.54
CA GLY A 580 -4.88 7.50 6.56
C GLY A 580 -5.42 7.94 7.93
N ASN A 581 -6.63 7.51 8.30
CA ASN A 581 -7.32 7.88 9.54
C ASN A 581 -7.53 9.41 9.72
N VAL A 582 -7.81 10.16 8.65
CA VAL A 582 -8.28 11.56 8.72
C VAL A 582 -9.72 11.70 8.22
N PHE A 583 -10.40 12.84 8.45
CA PHE A 583 -11.80 13.05 8.04
C PHE A 583 -12.81 12.11 8.73
N LEU A 584 -12.67 11.94 10.04
CA LEU A 584 -13.56 11.11 10.85
C LEU A 584 -14.32 11.93 11.88
N ASP A 585 -15.62 11.67 11.99
CA ASP A 585 -16.48 12.33 12.96
C ASP A 585 -17.79 11.56 13.19
N ARG A 586 -17.90 10.91 14.36
CA ARG A 586 -19.09 10.11 14.68
C ARG A 586 -20.33 10.94 14.96
N VAL A 587 -20.24 12.27 15.10
CA VAL A 587 -21.42 13.14 15.27
C VAL A 587 -22.35 13.09 14.06
N PHE A 588 -21.83 12.87 12.85
CA PHE A 588 -22.68 12.65 11.67
C PHE A 588 -23.57 11.39 11.79
N ILE A 589 -23.24 10.48 12.72
CA ILE A 589 -24.01 9.26 13.00
C ILE A 589 -24.84 9.42 14.28
N LYS A 590 -24.18 9.77 15.40
CA LYS A 590 -24.78 9.81 16.73
C LYS A 590 -25.57 11.09 17.03
N GLY A 591 -25.49 12.12 16.18
CA GLY A 591 -26.07 13.44 16.45
C GLY A 591 -25.34 14.24 17.55
N ASP A 592 -25.81 15.47 17.73
CA ASP A 592 -25.39 16.37 18.79
C ASP A 592 -26.50 17.40 19.06
N ASP A 593 -27.16 17.28 20.21
CA ASP A 593 -28.26 18.16 20.60
C ASP A 593 -27.81 19.61 20.79
N GLU A 594 -26.56 19.84 21.23
CA GLU A 594 -26.03 21.18 21.46
C GLU A 594 -25.77 21.93 20.14
N GLU A 595 -25.30 21.21 19.13
CA GLU A 595 -25.08 21.74 17.77
C GLU A 595 -26.32 21.62 16.86
N GLY A 596 -27.42 21.04 17.35
CA GLY A 596 -28.67 20.85 16.58
C GLY A 596 -28.59 19.77 15.50
N ILE A 597 -27.60 18.90 15.56
CA ILE A 597 -27.37 17.85 14.57
C ILE A 597 -28.21 16.63 14.94
N PRO A 598 -29.16 16.20 14.08
CA PRO A 598 -30.03 15.08 14.40
C PRO A 598 -29.25 13.75 14.43
N ILE A 599 -29.67 12.83 15.30
CA ILE A 599 -29.27 11.41 15.20
C ILE A 599 -29.66 10.90 13.80
N PHE A 600 -28.71 10.28 13.10
CA PHE A 600 -28.91 9.92 11.69
C PHE A 600 -30.10 8.96 11.49
N LEU A 601 -30.21 7.91 12.32
CA LEU A 601 -31.33 6.96 12.22
C LEU A 601 -32.68 7.60 12.58
N ASP A 602 -32.73 8.51 13.55
CA ASP A 602 -33.96 9.21 13.91
C ASP A 602 -34.43 10.12 12.78
N PHE A 603 -33.48 10.76 12.06
CA PHE A 603 -33.77 11.52 10.86
C PHE A 603 -34.36 10.63 9.75
N VAL A 604 -33.73 9.48 9.46
CA VAL A 604 -34.22 8.51 8.47
C VAL A 604 -35.65 8.07 8.81
N PHE A 605 -35.90 7.75 10.08
CA PHE A 605 -37.23 7.35 10.54
C PHE A 605 -38.29 8.43 10.33
N GLN A 606 -37.95 9.69 10.60
CA GLN A 606 -38.84 10.83 10.41
C GLN A 606 -39.12 11.08 8.93
N TYR A 607 -38.08 11.04 8.09
CA TYR A 607 -38.19 11.21 6.64
C TYR A 607 -39.17 10.19 6.02
N LYS A 608 -39.04 8.92 6.40
CA LYS A 608 -39.93 7.85 5.91
C LYS A 608 -41.36 7.87 6.46
N LYS A 609 -41.62 8.66 7.51
CA LYS A 609 -42.99 8.92 7.97
C LYS A 609 -43.68 10.05 7.20
N THR A 610 -42.90 10.91 6.57
CA THR A 610 -43.39 12.09 5.85
C THR A 610 -43.55 11.86 4.34
N GLU A 611 -42.87 10.86 3.78
CA GLU A 611 -43.20 10.25 2.48
C GLU A 611 -44.48 9.39 2.58
#